data_AF-A0A7S1Y677-F1
#
_entry.id   AF-A0A7S1Y677-F1
#
_cell.length_a   1.000
_cell.length_b   1.000
_cell.length_c   1.000
_cell.angle_alpha   90.00
_cell.angle_beta   90.00
_cell.angle_gamma   90.00
#
_symmetry.space_group_name_H-M   'P 1'
#
loop_
_entity.id
_entity.type
_entity.pdbx_description
1 polymer ?
#
loop_
_entity_poly.entity_id
_entity_poly.type
_entity_poly.pdbx_seq_one_letter_code
_entity_poly.pdbx_strand_id
1 'polypeptide(L)'
;PTTTMLQEKSLMRWIVFIACAYCSAWSPSATISTNTRPADEYTTAAAIKLINENVLRLPFDVSTKSWTQLVPLIGRGQDISVRWDDPRQGARELASICFNDDEKKQSTVVDQLERYFQCYQSLAQDFNPSFDAFKTRLVTSRGSVGGKCPRWHYDHVPLRWIQSLVGPGCDYVLSEAGVDRSLLNNANSVSEKLNNDMVNPNEANVEKGRPGEAVVLLGLQGCDRPAIHKSPKLQPFQGRVLNIYSQ
;
A
#
# COMPACT_ATOMS: atom_id res chain seq x y z
N PRO A 1 41.38 -1.65 -10.35
CA PRO A 1 40.72 -0.55 -9.60
C PRO A 1 39.29 -0.37 -10.09
N THR A 2 38.31 -0.48 -9.17
CA THR A 2 36.84 -0.43 -9.33
C THR A 2 36.19 -1.51 -10.21
N THR A 3 36.19 -2.75 -9.71
CA THR A 3 35.48 -3.91 -10.30
C THR A 3 34.66 -4.69 -9.25
N THR A 4 34.23 -4.09 -8.12
CA THR A 4 33.90 -4.91 -6.91
C THR A 4 32.73 -4.48 -6.00
N MET A 5 31.78 -3.59 -6.35
CA MET A 5 30.66 -3.29 -5.40
C MET A 5 29.26 -2.97 -5.95
N LEU A 6 29.10 -2.65 -7.24
CA LEU A 6 27.84 -2.11 -7.78
C LEU A 6 26.99 -3.10 -8.59
N GLN A 7 27.57 -4.22 -9.05
CA GLN A 7 26.85 -5.16 -9.91
C GLN A 7 26.19 -6.35 -9.18
N GLU A 8 26.47 -6.59 -7.89
CA GLU A 8 25.90 -7.71 -7.12
C GLU A 8 25.04 -7.30 -5.90
N LYS A 9 24.96 -5.99 -5.60
CA LYS A 9 23.93 -5.41 -4.70
C LYS A 9 22.53 -5.34 -5.33
N SER A 10 22.43 -5.63 -6.63
CA SER A 10 21.27 -5.31 -7.47
C SER A 10 20.40 -6.54 -7.81
N LEU A 11 20.96 -7.76 -7.74
CA LEU A 11 20.30 -9.03 -8.07
C LEU A 11 19.84 -9.85 -6.85
N MET A 12 20.20 -9.38 -5.65
CA MET A 12 19.99 -10.01 -4.34
C MET A 12 19.63 -8.84 -3.42
N ARG A 13 18.50 -8.78 -2.72
CA ARG A 13 18.13 -9.75 -1.68
C ARG A 13 16.63 -9.76 -1.32
N TRP A 14 15.81 -8.90 -1.90
CA TRP A 14 14.44 -8.63 -1.41
C TRP A 14 13.37 -8.72 -2.49
N ILE A 15 13.59 -9.49 -3.55
CA ILE A 15 12.50 -9.73 -4.51
C ILE A 15 11.33 -10.33 -3.76
N VAL A 16 11.35 -11.62 -3.47
CA VAL A 16 10.13 -12.36 -3.12
C VAL A 16 10.54 -13.65 -2.42
N PHE A 17 11.79 -13.74 -1.97
CA PHE A 17 12.25 -14.87 -1.16
C PHE A 17 11.66 -14.84 0.26
N ILE A 18 11.22 -13.66 0.72
CA ILE A 18 10.24 -13.50 1.82
C ILE A 18 8.83 -13.30 1.25
N ALA A 19 8.46 -14.03 0.20
CA ALA A 19 7.13 -14.58 0.24
C ALA A 19 7.06 -15.65 1.36
N CYS A 20 8.15 -16.36 1.71
CA CYS A 20 8.06 -17.57 2.58
C CYS A 20 9.17 -17.86 3.62
N ALA A 21 10.45 -17.48 3.49
CA ALA A 21 11.50 -18.36 4.04
C ALA A 21 11.82 -18.34 5.56
N TYR A 22 11.27 -17.44 6.38
CA TYR A 22 11.52 -17.44 7.83
C TYR A 22 10.26 -17.06 8.59
N CYS A 23 9.45 -18.05 9.00
CA CYS A 23 8.75 -18.07 10.30
C CYS A 23 8.03 -19.40 10.62
N SER A 24 8.53 -20.55 10.16
CA SER A 24 8.51 -21.80 10.97
C SER A 24 9.27 -22.96 10.32
N ALA A 25 10.17 -23.55 11.11
CA ALA A 25 10.78 -24.88 10.98
C ALA A 25 11.73 -25.15 9.79
N TRP A 26 13.04 -25.25 10.03
CA TRP A 26 13.68 -26.50 10.46
C TRP A 26 15.21 -26.34 10.66
N SER A 27 15.69 -26.58 11.87
CA SER A 27 17.00 -27.20 12.08
C SER A 27 16.95 -27.96 13.41
N PRO A 28 17.32 -29.26 13.46
CA PRO A 28 17.30 -29.99 14.71
C PRO A 28 18.53 -29.64 15.55
N SER A 29 18.29 -29.51 16.85
CA SER A 29 19.29 -29.53 17.94
C SER A 29 20.03 -28.23 18.23
N ALA A 30 19.33 -27.27 18.85
CA ALA A 30 19.88 -26.49 19.96
C ALA A 30 18.73 -25.87 20.77
N THR A 31 18.63 -26.25 22.05
CA THR A 31 17.66 -25.71 23.00
C THR A 31 18.00 -24.25 23.29
N ILE A 32 17.33 -23.30 22.63
CA ILE A 32 17.33 -21.89 23.01
C ILE A 32 15.91 -21.54 23.42
N SER A 33 15.75 -21.16 24.70
CA SER A 33 14.51 -20.62 25.24
C SER A 33 14.29 -19.22 24.62
N THR A 34 13.44 -19.16 23.61
CA THR A 34 12.84 -17.90 23.15
C THR A 34 11.36 -17.92 23.49
N ASN A 35 10.90 -16.92 24.23
CA ASN A 35 9.49 -16.57 24.35
C ASN A 35 8.94 -16.23 22.95
N THR A 36 8.51 -17.25 22.22
CA THR A 36 7.81 -17.10 20.95
C THR A 36 6.37 -16.70 21.26
N ARG A 37 6.03 -15.44 20.97
CA ARG A 37 4.63 -15.02 20.76
C ARG A 37 3.99 -15.94 19.71
N PRO A 38 2.70 -16.29 19.82
CA PRO A 38 2.05 -17.12 18.82
C PRO A 38 2.07 -16.37 17.49
N ALA A 39 2.70 -16.97 16.48
CA ALA A 39 2.47 -16.63 15.10
C ALA A 39 1.05 -17.08 14.74
N ASP A 40 0.05 -16.31 15.19
CA ASP A 40 -1.31 -16.52 14.72
C ASP A 40 -1.36 -16.25 13.19
N GLU A 41 -2.28 -16.93 12.52
CA GLU A 41 -2.45 -17.15 11.08
C GLU A 41 -2.56 -15.88 10.21
N TYR A 42 -1.58 -14.99 10.23
CA TYR A 42 -1.66 -13.75 9.47
C TYR A 42 -1.12 -13.97 8.07
N THR A 43 -2.04 -14.04 7.10
CA THR A 43 -1.76 -14.14 5.67
C THR A 43 -0.71 -15.20 5.38
N THR A 44 -1.13 -16.46 5.27
CA THR A 44 -0.24 -17.53 4.80
C THR A 44 0.54 -17.00 3.60
N ALA A 45 1.86 -17.07 3.67
CA ALA A 45 2.82 -16.76 2.61
C ALA A 45 2.32 -17.05 1.17
N ALA A 46 1.54 -18.13 1.02
CA ALA A 46 0.83 -18.53 -0.20
C ALA A 46 -0.13 -17.47 -0.80
N ALA A 47 -0.47 -16.43 -0.07
CA ALA A 47 -1.47 -15.42 -0.45
C ALA A 47 -0.84 -14.13 -0.99
N ILE A 48 0.45 -13.88 -0.70
CA ILE A 48 1.20 -12.74 -1.25
C ILE A 48 1.47 -13.02 -2.73
N LYS A 49 0.90 -12.20 -3.60
CA LYS A 49 1.09 -12.33 -5.05
C LYS A 49 2.02 -11.23 -5.55
N LEU A 50 3.23 -11.60 -5.96
CA LEU A 50 4.06 -10.75 -6.80
C LEU A 50 3.37 -10.60 -8.15
N ILE A 51 3.08 -9.36 -8.52
CA ILE A 51 2.42 -9.08 -9.79
C ILE A 51 3.47 -8.79 -10.86
N ASN A 52 4.43 -7.95 -10.53
CA ASN A 52 5.68 -7.75 -11.27
C ASN A 52 6.75 -7.30 -10.28
N GLU A 53 7.97 -7.02 -10.75
CA GLU A 53 9.12 -6.64 -9.91
C GLU A 53 8.89 -5.42 -8.99
N ASN A 54 7.87 -4.59 -9.23
CA ASN A 54 7.63 -3.34 -8.51
C ASN A 54 6.24 -3.24 -7.84
N VAL A 55 5.41 -4.28 -7.97
CA VAL A 55 4.04 -4.32 -7.46
C VAL A 55 3.75 -5.63 -6.74
N LEU A 56 3.35 -5.52 -5.47
CA LEU A 56 2.90 -6.64 -4.65
C LEU A 56 1.40 -6.51 -4.36
N ARG A 57 0.69 -7.63 -4.35
CA ARG A 57 -0.69 -7.72 -3.84
C ARG A 57 -0.75 -8.59 -2.60
N LEU A 58 -1.45 -8.09 -1.60
CA LEU A 58 -1.65 -8.74 -0.32
C LEU A 58 -3.16 -8.84 -0.08
N PRO A 59 -3.71 -10.04 0.15
CA PRO A 59 -5.11 -10.21 0.47
C PRO A 59 -5.35 -9.85 1.93
N PHE A 60 -6.37 -9.03 2.17
CA PHE A 60 -6.87 -8.73 3.50
C PHE A 60 -8.36 -8.98 3.57
N ASP A 61 -8.82 -9.37 4.75
CA ASP A 61 -10.25 -9.51 4.98
C ASP A 61 -10.86 -8.15 5.35
N VAL A 62 -11.66 -7.59 4.44
CA VAL A 62 -12.47 -6.38 4.67
C VAL A 62 -13.90 -6.70 5.12
N SER A 63 -14.15 -7.90 5.67
CA SER A 63 -15.47 -8.41 6.07
C SER A 63 -16.29 -7.48 6.97
N THR A 64 -15.70 -6.48 7.60
CA THR A 64 -16.43 -5.57 8.48
C THR A 64 -17.24 -4.55 7.68
N LYS A 65 -18.57 -4.66 7.83
CA LYS A 65 -19.54 -3.62 7.46
C LYS A 65 -19.20 -2.24 8.06
N SER A 66 -18.33 -2.16 9.06
CA SER A 66 -17.85 -0.90 9.66
C SER A 66 -17.15 0.02 8.64
N TRP A 67 -16.51 -0.51 7.60
CA TRP A 67 -15.84 0.31 6.57
C TRP A 67 -16.81 1.12 5.73
N THR A 68 -18.01 0.60 5.46
CA THR A 68 -19.05 1.38 4.75
C THR A 68 -19.61 2.50 5.61
N GLN A 69 -19.46 2.41 6.93
CA GLN A 69 -19.89 3.42 7.91
C GLN A 69 -18.85 4.53 8.12
N LEU A 70 -17.59 4.29 7.73
CA LEU A 70 -16.53 5.32 7.72
C LEU A 70 -16.71 6.38 6.64
N VAL A 71 -17.60 6.14 5.67
CA VAL A 71 -18.06 7.20 4.79
C VAL A 71 -19.07 8.02 5.60
N PRO A 72 -18.74 9.25 6.03
CA PRO A 72 -19.58 9.99 6.96
C PRO A 72 -20.98 10.15 6.39
N LEU A 73 -21.97 10.10 7.29
CA LEU A 73 -23.37 10.47 7.00
C LEU A 73 -23.52 11.94 6.55
N ILE A 74 -22.45 12.74 6.66
CA ILE A 74 -22.40 14.15 6.27
C ILE A 74 -21.89 14.23 4.82
N GLY A 75 -22.58 14.99 3.96
CA GLY A 75 -22.49 14.97 2.50
C GLY A 75 -21.15 15.27 1.79
N ARG A 76 -19.98 15.14 2.43
CA ARG A 76 -18.65 15.40 1.85
C ARG A 76 -17.69 14.26 2.16
N GLY A 77 -16.83 13.90 1.18
CA GLY A 77 -15.72 12.98 1.41
C GLY A 77 -14.72 13.54 2.43
N GLN A 78 -13.98 12.66 3.11
CA GLN A 78 -12.97 13.03 4.09
C GLN A 78 -11.57 12.62 3.65
N ASP A 79 -10.60 13.40 4.10
CA ASP A 79 -9.18 13.20 3.86
C ASP A 79 -8.45 13.35 5.19
N ILE A 80 -8.31 12.23 5.90
CA ILE A 80 -7.75 12.19 7.26
C ILE A 80 -6.32 11.69 7.15
N SER A 81 -5.41 12.28 7.92
CA SER A 81 -4.03 11.83 8.01
C SER A 81 -3.61 11.69 9.47
N VAL A 82 -2.91 10.60 9.77
CA VAL A 82 -2.34 10.29 11.09
C VAL A 82 -0.87 9.91 10.90
N ARG A 83 -0.01 10.39 11.79
CA ARG A 83 1.39 9.95 11.89
C ARG A 83 1.53 8.98 13.05
N TRP A 84 2.34 7.95 12.90
CA TRP A 84 2.50 6.92 13.91
C TRP A 84 3.85 6.23 13.78
N ASP A 85 4.37 5.77 14.91
CA ASP A 85 5.53 4.90 15.10
C ASP A 85 5.09 3.57 15.73
N ASP A 86 4.08 3.62 16.61
CA ASP A 86 3.32 2.48 17.12
C ASP A 86 2.06 2.22 16.27
N PRO A 87 1.96 1.05 15.61
CA PRO A 87 0.80 0.68 14.78
C PRO A 87 -0.54 0.77 15.50
N ARG A 88 -0.59 0.39 16.78
CA ARG A 88 -1.84 0.35 17.53
C ARG A 88 -2.32 1.74 17.91
N GLN A 89 -1.41 2.62 18.32
CA GLN A 89 -1.69 4.01 18.58
C GLN A 89 -2.19 4.71 17.33
N GLY A 90 -1.50 4.54 16.19
CA GLY A 90 -1.94 5.11 14.91
C GLY A 90 -3.32 4.60 14.50
N ALA A 91 -3.61 3.31 14.71
CA ALA A 91 -4.91 2.71 14.42
C ALA A 91 -6.02 3.31 15.29
N ARG A 92 -5.77 3.49 16.60
CA ARG A 92 -6.70 4.13 17.54
C ARG A 92 -6.99 5.58 17.18
N GLU A 93 -5.96 6.36 16.87
CA GLU A 93 -6.11 7.76 16.47
C GLU A 93 -6.90 7.88 15.16
N LEU A 94 -6.60 7.04 14.16
CA LEU A 94 -7.37 7.06 12.92
C LEU A 94 -8.83 6.68 13.16
N ALA A 95 -9.09 5.63 13.95
CA ALA A 95 -10.44 5.18 14.25
C ALA A 95 -11.24 6.21 15.07
N SER A 96 -10.62 6.90 16.03
CA SER A 96 -11.31 7.89 16.86
C SER A 96 -11.78 9.09 16.04
N ILE A 97 -10.94 9.58 15.12
CA ILE A 97 -11.30 10.67 14.18
C ILE A 97 -12.50 10.26 13.32
N CYS A 98 -12.57 9.00 12.92
CA CYS A 98 -13.60 8.57 11.99
C CYS A 98 -14.95 8.20 12.64
N PHE A 99 -14.94 7.75 13.90
CA PHE A 99 -16.12 7.20 14.55
C PHE A 99 -16.69 8.07 15.68
N ASN A 100 -16.15 9.28 15.93
CA ASN A 100 -16.65 10.23 16.94
C ASN A 100 -17.03 9.53 18.26
N ASP A 101 -16.10 8.75 18.82
CA ASP A 101 -16.25 8.06 20.11
C ASP A 101 -17.23 6.87 20.20
N ASP A 102 -17.71 6.29 19.08
CA ASP A 102 -18.40 4.99 19.09
C ASP A 102 -17.42 3.83 19.39
N GLU A 103 -17.16 3.58 20.68
CA GLU A 103 -16.18 2.60 21.16
C GLU A 103 -16.35 1.20 20.56
N LYS A 104 -17.60 0.75 20.38
CA LYS A 104 -17.89 -0.58 19.84
C LYS A 104 -17.43 -0.68 18.40
N LYS A 105 -17.69 0.34 17.56
CA LYS A 105 -17.21 0.38 16.17
C LYS A 105 -15.70 0.56 16.10
N GLN A 106 -15.14 1.37 16.99
CA GLN A 106 -13.70 1.61 17.04
C GLN A 106 -12.93 0.32 17.31
N SER A 107 -13.31 -0.47 18.32
CA SER A 107 -12.56 -1.66 18.73
C SER A 107 -12.23 -2.61 17.57
N THR A 108 -13.23 -2.98 16.77
CA THR A 108 -13.07 -3.90 15.65
C THR A 108 -12.24 -3.31 14.51
N VAL A 109 -12.38 -2.01 14.24
CA VAL A 109 -11.62 -1.33 13.18
C VAL A 109 -10.17 -1.09 13.61
N VAL A 110 -9.93 -0.82 14.88
CA VAL A 110 -8.59 -0.67 15.45
C VAL A 110 -7.79 -1.96 15.26
N ASP A 111 -8.34 -3.12 15.61
CA ASP A 111 -7.62 -4.39 15.47
C ASP A 111 -7.34 -4.75 13.99
N GLN A 112 -8.17 -4.28 13.06
CA GLN A 112 -7.89 -4.42 11.63
C GLN A 112 -6.80 -3.45 11.14
N LEU A 113 -6.92 -2.17 11.49
CA LEU A 113 -5.94 -1.14 11.12
C LEU A 113 -4.56 -1.45 11.71
N GLU A 114 -4.50 -1.88 12.97
CA GLU A 114 -3.27 -2.28 13.65
C GLU A 114 -2.55 -3.37 12.85
N ARG A 115 -3.29 -4.40 12.40
CA ARG A 115 -2.72 -5.46 11.55
C ARG A 115 -2.18 -4.93 10.22
N TYR A 116 -2.90 -4.01 9.58
CA TYR A 116 -2.44 -3.40 8.33
C TYR A 116 -1.18 -2.55 8.55
N PHE A 117 -1.13 -1.81 9.65
CA PHE A 117 -0.02 -0.93 9.99
C PHE A 117 1.21 -1.74 10.38
N GLN A 118 1.05 -2.81 11.17
CA GLN A 118 2.12 -3.77 11.49
C GLN A 118 2.69 -4.41 10.23
N CYS A 119 1.84 -4.88 9.32
CA CYS A 119 2.28 -5.47 8.06
C CYS A 119 3.07 -4.46 7.21
N TYR A 120 2.56 -3.24 7.06
CA TYR A 120 3.26 -2.18 6.34
C TYR A 120 4.59 -1.79 6.99
N GLN A 121 4.61 -1.61 8.32
CA GLN A 121 5.81 -1.29 9.08
C GLN A 121 6.87 -2.36 8.90
N SER A 122 6.51 -3.65 9.03
CA SER A 122 7.42 -4.76 8.81
C SER A 122 8.02 -4.72 7.41
N LEU A 123 7.18 -4.62 6.36
CA LEU A 123 7.65 -4.54 4.97
C LEU A 123 8.55 -3.32 4.71
N ALA A 124 8.21 -2.18 5.30
CA ALA A 124 8.98 -0.96 5.13
C ALA A 124 10.34 -1.04 5.86
N GLN A 125 10.40 -1.65 7.04
CA GLN A 125 11.63 -1.85 7.81
C GLN A 125 12.52 -2.92 7.22
N ASP A 126 11.92 -3.96 6.64
CA ASP A 126 12.59 -4.95 5.81
C ASP A 126 13.27 -4.29 4.60
N PHE A 127 12.57 -3.35 3.97
CA PHE A 127 13.11 -2.55 2.87
C PHE A 127 14.22 -1.59 3.34
N ASN A 128 14.00 -0.87 4.44
CA ASN A 128 14.99 -0.02 5.07
C ASN A 128 14.81 0.01 6.60
N PRO A 129 15.74 -0.61 7.37
CA PRO A 129 15.64 -0.68 8.83
C PRO A 129 15.67 0.66 9.55
N SER A 130 16.08 1.74 8.86
CA SER A 130 16.10 3.09 9.44
C SER A 130 14.72 3.78 9.44
N PHE A 131 13.67 3.14 8.92
CA PHE A 131 12.32 3.71 8.96
C PHE A 131 11.68 3.53 10.34
N ASP A 132 11.42 4.65 11.01
CA ASP A 132 10.90 4.73 12.38
C ASP A 132 9.56 5.49 12.49
N ALA A 133 9.24 6.34 11.52
CA ALA A 133 7.99 7.10 11.47
C ALA A 133 7.16 6.82 10.21
N PHE A 134 5.86 6.66 10.38
CA PHE A 134 4.91 6.35 9.32
C PHE A 134 3.78 7.37 9.27
N LYS A 135 3.14 7.46 8.10
CA LYS A 135 1.97 8.31 7.89
C LYS A 135 0.89 7.51 7.17
N THR A 136 -0.26 7.40 7.81
CA THR A 136 -1.46 6.88 7.18
C THR A 136 -2.37 8.00 6.75
N ARG A 137 -3.02 7.81 5.61
CA ARG A 137 -4.02 8.70 5.05
C ARG A 137 -5.26 7.90 4.65
N LEU A 138 -6.38 8.15 5.31
CA LEU A 138 -7.68 7.62 4.90
C LEU A 138 -8.35 8.61 3.96
N VAL A 139 -8.72 8.15 2.76
CA VAL A 139 -9.45 8.95 1.79
C VAL A 139 -10.80 8.30 1.53
N THR A 140 -11.87 9.00 1.90
CA THR A 140 -13.23 8.66 1.52
C THR A 140 -13.70 9.64 0.46
N SER A 141 -14.22 9.12 -0.65
CA SER A 141 -14.65 9.92 -1.79
C SER A 141 -16.16 9.86 -2.00
N ARG A 142 -16.74 10.94 -2.55
CA ARG A 142 -18.06 10.90 -3.16
C ARG A 142 -17.93 11.13 -4.67
N GLY A 143 -17.83 10.06 -5.43
CA GLY A 143 -17.84 10.12 -6.90
C GLY A 143 -16.55 10.70 -7.48
N SER A 144 -16.67 11.28 -8.68
CA SER A 144 -15.55 11.74 -9.51
C SER A 144 -14.66 12.80 -8.86
N VAL A 145 -15.12 13.50 -7.82
CA VAL A 145 -14.39 14.61 -7.17
C VAL A 145 -13.37 14.11 -6.12
N GLY A 146 -13.45 12.86 -5.65
CA GLY A 146 -12.54 12.37 -4.61
C GLY A 146 -11.26 11.68 -5.10
N GLY A 147 -11.08 11.56 -6.42
CA GLY A 147 -9.83 11.06 -7.00
C GLY A 147 -8.72 12.10 -6.87
N LYS A 148 -7.85 11.96 -5.86
CA LYS A 148 -6.76 12.94 -5.59
C LYS A 148 -5.59 12.89 -6.58
N CYS A 149 -5.47 11.85 -7.41
CA CYS A 149 -4.45 11.78 -8.48
C CYS A 149 -4.90 10.85 -9.62
N PRO A 150 -5.74 11.32 -10.55
CA PRO A 150 -6.25 10.53 -11.69
C PRO A 150 -5.25 10.42 -12.87
N ARG A 151 -4.05 10.99 -12.72
CA ARG A 151 -2.97 10.97 -13.72
C ARG A 151 -2.06 9.76 -13.49
N TRP A 152 -1.60 9.15 -14.57
CA TRP A 152 -0.54 8.14 -14.49
C TRP A 152 0.76 8.77 -14.00
N HIS A 153 1.32 8.20 -12.93
CA HIS A 153 2.55 8.66 -12.32
C HIS A 153 3.28 7.51 -11.63
N TYR A 154 4.53 7.74 -11.26
CA TYR A 154 5.21 6.98 -10.23
C TYR A 154 5.27 7.80 -8.94
N ASP A 155 5.35 7.11 -7.81
CA ASP A 155 5.53 7.77 -6.51
C ASP A 155 6.97 8.22 -6.28
N HIS A 156 7.12 9.34 -5.56
CA HIS A 156 8.43 9.81 -5.06
C HIS A 156 8.78 9.27 -3.66
N VAL A 157 7.92 8.44 -3.06
CA VAL A 157 8.19 7.76 -1.79
C VAL A 157 8.88 6.41 -2.05
N PRO A 158 9.59 5.80 -1.08
CA PRO A 158 10.25 4.51 -1.30
C PRO A 158 9.23 3.38 -1.48
N LEU A 159 8.20 3.37 -0.64
CA LEU A 159 7.16 2.35 -0.62
C LEU A 159 5.79 3.01 -0.38
N ARG A 160 4.80 2.70 -1.21
CA ARG A 160 3.40 3.09 -0.98
C ARG A 160 2.53 1.86 -0.80
N TRP A 161 1.71 1.88 0.24
CA TRP A 161 0.66 0.90 0.46
C TRP A 161 -0.71 1.52 0.16
N ILE A 162 -1.52 0.85 -0.66
CA ILE A 162 -2.88 1.27 -1.00
C ILE A 162 -3.83 0.10 -0.70
N GLN A 163 -4.60 0.21 0.38
CA GLN A 163 -5.64 -0.75 0.74
C GLN A 163 -7.00 -0.21 0.30
N SER A 164 -7.68 -0.94 -0.59
CA SER A 164 -9.07 -0.62 -0.90
C SER A 164 -10.00 -1.22 0.13
N LEU A 165 -10.88 -0.39 0.68
CA LEU A 165 -11.89 -0.82 1.64
C LEU A 165 -13.23 -1.04 0.95
N VAL A 166 -13.62 -0.10 0.10
CA VAL A 166 -14.85 -0.15 -0.70
C VAL A 166 -14.56 0.38 -2.10
N GLY A 167 -14.73 -0.45 -3.13
CA GLY A 167 -14.44 -0.10 -4.53
C GLY A 167 -13.00 -0.40 -4.97
N PRO A 168 -12.55 0.12 -6.13
CA PRO A 168 -11.19 -0.05 -6.59
C PRO A 168 -10.21 0.87 -5.84
N GLY A 169 -9.03 0.35 -5.49
CA GLY A 169 -8.02 1.08 -4.71
C GLY A 169 -7.15 2.00 -5.59
N CYS A 170 -6.49 1.40 -6.57
CA CYS A 170 -5.61 2.03 -7.56
C CYS A 170 -5.69 1.28 -8.89
N ASP A 171 -5.43 1.98 -9.98
CA ASP A 171 -5.09 1.35 -11.26
C ASP A 171 -3.55 1.34 -11.36
N TYR A 172 -2.94 0.24 -11.77
CA TYR A 172 -1.49 0.12 -11.94
C TYR A 172 -1.12 -0.68 -13.19
N VAL A 173 0.06 -0.43 -13.74
CA VAL A 173 0.55 -1.03 -14.98
C VAL A 173 1.32 -2.32 -14.68
N LEU A 174 0.91 -3.43 -15.32
CA LEU A 174 1.56 -4.73 -15.26
C LEU A 174 2.80 -4.79 -16.14
N SER A 175 2.67 -4.29 -17.37
CA SER A 175 3.68 -4.30 -18.42
C SER A 175 3.76 -2.92 -19.05
N GLU A 176 4.97 -2.41 -19.15
CA GLU A 176 5.27 -1.08 -19.70
C GLU A 176 5.37 -1.08 -21.23
N ALA A 177 4.96 -2.16 -21.90
CA ALA A 177 4.94 -2.20 -23.36
C ALA A 177 4.07 -1.07 -23.92
N GLY A 178 4.72 -0.14 -24.63
CA GLY A 178 4.08 1.06 -25.20
C GLY A 178 3.97 2.26 -24.25
N VAL A 179 4.53 2.18 -23.03
CA VAL A 179 4.52 3.27 -22.06
C VAL A 179 5.80 4.08 -22.14
N ASP A 180 5.69 5.37 -22.45
CA ASP A 180 6.81 6.31 -22.41
C ASP A 180 6.96 6.93 -21.01
N ARG A 181 7.94 6.44 -20.24
CA ARG A 181 8.22 6.93 -18.87
C ARG A 181 8.69 8.37 -18.81
N SER A 182 9.24 8.94 -19.88
CA SER A 182 9.68 10.33 -19.90
C SER A 182 8.52 11.33 -19.76
N LEU A 183 7.30 10.85 -19.98
CA LEU A 183 6.06 11.63 -19.90
C LEU A 183 5.43 11.58 -18.50
N LEU A 184 5.87 10.67 -17.64
CA LEU A 184 5.40 10.53 -16.26
C LEU A 184 5.97 11.64 -15.38
N ASN A 185 5.16 12.18 -14.47
CA ASN A 185 5.54 13.28 -13.56
C ASN A 185 6.07 14.56 -14.24
N ASN A 186 5.85 14.72 -15.56
CA ASN A 186 6.23 15.95 -16.25
C ASN A 186 5.33 17.11 -15.76
N ALA A 187 5.96 18.07 -15.07
CA ALA A 187 5.31 19.17 -14.37
C ALA A 187 4.73 20.25 -15.30
N ASN A 188 5.00 20.19 -16.61
CA ASN A 188 4.54 21.17 -17.59
C ASN A 188 3.05 20.98 -17.91
N SER A 189 2.18 21.37 -16.96
CA SER A 189 0.77 21.78 -17.04
C SER A 189 -0.15 21.19 -18.13
N VAL A 190 0.11 20.01 -18.66
CA VAL A 190 -0.83 19.32 -19.55
C VAL A 190 -2.04 18.88 -18.74
N SER A 191 -3.22 18.96 -19.36
CA SER A 191 -4.47 18.52 -18.73
C SER A 191 -4.36 17.05 -18.33
N GLU A 192 -5.11 16.63 -17.31
CA GLU A 192 -5.15 15.22 -16.88
C GLU A 192 -5.42 14.28 -18.05
N LYS A 193 -6.38 14.66 -18.91
CA LYS A 193 -6.71 13.91 -20.11
C LYS A 193 -5.50 13.75 -21.02
N LEU A 194 -4.79 14.85 -21.32
CA LEU A 194 -3.65 14.80 -22.22
C LEU A 194 -2.49 13.98 -21.64
N ASN A 195 -2.19 14.09 -20.34
CA ASN A 195 -1.19 13.22 -19.71
C ASN A 195 -1.58 11.74 -19.81
N ASN A 196 -2.85 11.41 -19.54
CA ASN A 196 -3.32 10.04 -19.64
C ASN A 196 -3.34 9.53 -21.09
N ASP A 197 -3.67 10.37 -22.08
CA ASP A 197 -3.65 10.04 -23.51
C ASP A 197 -2.21 9.86 -24.03
N MET A 198 -1.24 10.56 -23.44
CA MET A 198 0.18 10.45 -23.79
C MET A 198 0.83 9.20 -23.20
N VAL A 199 0.54 8.88 -21.94
CA VAL A 199 1.07 7.67 -21.29
C VAL A 199 0.33 6.42 -21.79
N ASN A 200 -0.99 6.55 -21.98
CA ASN A 200 -1.97 5.58 -22.50
C ASN A 200 -1.51 4.11 -22.50
N PRO A 201 -1.31 3.52 -21.31
CA PRO A 201 -0.95 2.12 -21.23
C PRO A 201 -2.08 1.29 -21.86
N ASN A 202 -1.71 0.25 -22.61
CA ASN A 202 -2.69 -0.71 -23.13
C ASN A 202 -3.57 -1.21 -21.98
N GLU A 203 -4.90 -1.12 -22.11
CA GLU A 203 -5.83 -1.52 -21.05
C GLU A 203 -5.65 -2.98 -20.62
N ALA A 204 -5.19 -3.85 -21.52
CA ALA A 204 -4.85 -5.25 -21.20
C ALA A 204 -3.67 -5.37 -20.22
N ASN A 205 -2.84 -4.32 -20.11
CA ASN A 205 -1.71 -4.23 -19.19
C ASN A 205 -2.05 -3.42 -17.93
N VAL A 206 -3.31 -3.05 -17.70
CA VAL A 206 -3.73 -2.30 -16.52
C VAL A 206 -4.55 -3.19 -15.60
N GLU A 207 -4.12 -3.30 -14.34
CA GLU A 207 -4.87 -3.97 -13.29
C GLU A 207 -5.41 -2.99 -12.26
N LYS A 208 -6.45 -3.43 -11.55
CA LYS A 208 -7.10 -2.66 -10.48
C LYS A 208 -6.95 -3.38 -9.15
N GLY A 209 -6.55 -2.65 -8.11
CA GLY A 209 -6.63 -3.15 -6.74
C GLY A 209 -8.09 -3.37 -6.35
N ARG A 210 -8.44 -4.58 -5.91
CA ARG A 210 -9.83 -4.95 -5.58
C ARG A 210 -10.17 -4.55 -4.13
N PRO A 211 -11.46 -4.41 -3.78
CA PRO A 211 -11.87 -4.31 -2.38
C PRO A 211 -11.29 -5.48 -1.59
N GLY A 212 -10.71 -5.21 -0.42
CA GLY A 212 -10.06 -6.25 0.38
C GLY A 212 -8.58 -6.43 0.09
N GLU A 213 -8.05 -5.88 -1.00
CA GLU A 213 -6.63 -6.02 -1.30
C GLU A 213 -5.83 -4.78 -0.90
N ALA A 214 -4.63 -5.03 -0.41
CA ALA A 214 -3.57 -4.05 -0.42
C ALA A 214 -2.71 -4.25 -1.66
N VAL A 215 -2.43 -3.14 -2.33
CA VAL A 215 -1.42 -3.04 -3.38
C VAL A 215 -0.24 -2.27 -2.80
N VAL A 216 0.93 -2.87 -2.83
CA VAL A 216 2.18 -2.23 -2.43
C VAL A 216 2.97 -1.88 -3.68
N LEU A 217 3.37 -0.62 -3.79
CA LEU A 217 4.05 -0.04 -4.93
C LEU A 217 5.44 0.44 -4.51
N LEU A 218 6.48 0.00 -5.22
CA LEU A 218 7.81 0.60 -5.10
C LEU A 218 7.83 1.94 -5.83
N GLY A 219 8.31 2.99 -5.17
CA GLY A 219 8.49 4.30 -5.77
C GLY A 219 9.95 4.65 -6.04
N LEU A 220 10.20 5.87 -6.50
CA LEU A 220 11.48 6.30 -7.08
C LEU A 220 12.64 6.23 -6.09
N GLN A 221 12.38 6.46 -4.80
CA GLN A 221 13.40 6.33 -3.76
C GLN A 221 13.71 4.86 -3.42
N GLY A 222 12.86 3.92 -3.85
CA GLY A 222 12.95 2.51 -3.52
C GLY A 222 13.56 1.64 -4.62
N CYS A 223 13.52 2.10 -5.88
CA CYS A 223 14.03 1.33 -7.02
C CYS A 223 14.28 2.22 -8.24
N ASP A 224 15.12 1.75 -9.16
CA ASP A 224 15.41 2.43 -10.43
C ASP A 224 14.21 2.41 -11.39
N ARG A 225 13.27 1.48 -11.18
CA ARG A 225 12.07 1.35 -11.99
C ARG A 225 10.79 1.37 -11.15
N PRO A 226 10.31 2.54 -10.71
CA PRO A 226 9.14 2.59 -9.84
C PRO A 226 7.85 2.16 -10.54
N ALA A 227 6.89 1.67 -9.76
CA ALA A 227 5.59 1.27 -10.27
C ALA A 227 4.80 2.47 -10.81
N ILE A 228 4.13 2.26 -11.95
CA ILE A 228 3.26 3.26 -12.57
C ILE A 228 1.83 3.00 -12.12
N HIS A 229 1.20 4.02 -11.54
CA HIS A 229 -0.16 3.91 -11.03
C HIS A 229 -0.94 5.21 -11.16
N LYS A 230 -2.24 5.13 -10.89
CA LYS A 230 -3.12 6.27 -10.70
C LYS A 230 -4.29 5.92 -9.79
N SER A 231 -5.00 6.95 -9.35
CA SER A 231 -6.31 6.77 -8.73
C SER A 231 -7.33 6.33 -9.78
N PRO A 232 -8.16 5.32 -9.49
CA PRO A 232 -9.23 4.94 -10.37
C PRO A 232 -10.32 6.03 -10.35
N LYS A 233 -11.23 5.98 -11.32
CA LYS A 233 -12.48 6.76 -11.23
C LYS A 233 -13.34 6.16 -10.13
N LEU A 234 -13.46 6.87 -9.00
CA LEU A 234 -14.24 6.42 -7.85
C LEU A 234 -15.73 6.76 -8.02
N GLN A 235 -16.58 5.82 -7.65
CA GLN A 235 -18.03 6.01 -7.51
C GLN A 235 -18.35 6.62 -6.14
N PRO A 236 -19.56 7.18 -5.93
CA PRO A 236 -20.01 7.60 -4.62
C PRO A 236 -19.83 6.49 -3.58
N PHE A 237 -19.35 6.86 -2.38
CA PHE A 237 -19.18 5.95 -1.23
C PHE A 237 -18.06 4.91 -1.36
N GLN A 238 -17.13 5.10 -2.30
CA GLN A 238 -15.90 4.33 -2.36
C GLN A 238 -14.79 4.99 -1.51
N GLY A 239 -13.94 4.16 -0.91
CA GLY A 239 -12.95 4.59 0.08
C GLY A 239 -11.75 3.65 0.15
N ARG A 240 -10.60 4.23 0.53
CA ARG A 240 -9.31 3.53 0.58
C ARG A 240 -8.41 4.12 1.67
N VAL A 241 -7.57 3.26 2.25
CA VAL A 241 -6.48 3.64 3.16
C VAL A 241 -5.20 3.67 2.34
N LEU A 242 -4.43 4.76 2.48
CA LEU A 242 -3.11 4.89 1.89
C LEU A 242 -2.10 5.01 3.02
N ASN A 243 -1.19 4.04 3.14
CA ASN A 243 -0.06 4.18 4.06
C ASN A 243 1.17 4.59 3.26
N ILE A 244 1.88 5.58 3.79
CA ILE A 244 3.16 6.03 3.27
C ILE A 244 4.13 6.19 4.41
N TYR A 245 5.38 5.89 4.13
CA TYR A 245 6.47 6.34 4.96
C TYR A 245 6.57 7.87 4.84
N SER A 246 6.80 8.56 5.96
CA SER A 246 7.11 9.99 5.99
C SER A 246 8.51 10.14 6.55
N GLN A 247 9.44 10.66 5.74
CA GLN A 247 10.60 11.36 6.28
C GLN A 247 10.14 12.62 7.03
#